data_AF-A0A2D6KVU7-F1
#
_entry.id   AF-A0A2D6KVU7-F1
#
_cell.length_a   1.000
_cell.length_b   1.000
_cell.length_c   1.000
_cell.angle_alpha   90.00
_cell.angle_beta   90.00
_cell.angle_gamma   90.00
#
_symmetry.space_group_name_H-M   'P 1'
#
loop_
_entity.id
_entity.type
_entity.pdbx_description
1 polymer ?
#
loop_
_entity_poly.entity_id
_entity_poly.type
_entity_poly.pdbx_seq_one_letter_code
_entity_poly.pdbx_strand_id
1 'polypeptide(L)'
;MSLRMPESMEECIYFTKRTIDDGRVTAWVFKENCSKCGKALMGKPIEKGKVKIRAKEYVCPECGYTVGKEEYEETLTANISYTCPHCSFEGEIQVPFKRKKIQLVNEETGKKKVVDALRFQCEKCGEDIDITKKMK
;
A
#
# COMPACT_ATOMS: atom_id res chain seq x y z
N MET A 1 7.82 17.61 7.92
CA MET A 1 6.82 17.95 6.88
C MET A 1 5.77 16.86 6.94
N SER A 2 4.51 17.18 7.21
CA SER A 2 3.47 16.16 7.34
C SER A 2 3.07 15.60 5.99
N LEU A 3 2.77 14.30 5.92
CA LEU A 3 2.38 13.65 4.68
C LEU A 3 0.96 14.08 4.31
N ARG A 4 0.76 14.45 3.04
CA ARG A 4 -0.59 14.77 2.54
C ARG A 4 -1.46 13.52 2.66
N MET A 5 -2.52 13.61 3.46
CA MET A 5 -3.57 12.60 3.48
C MET A 5 -4.43 12.72 2.21
N PRO A 6 -4.90 11.60 1.63
CA PRO A 6 -5.78 11.62 0.48
C PRO A 6 -7.16 12.15 0.88
N GLU A 7 -7.77 12.96 0.02
CA GLU A 7 -9.12 13.48 0.24
C GLU A 7 -10.17 12.46 -0.26
N SER A 8 -9.82 11.70 -1.30
CA SER A 8 -10.64 10.61 -1.83
C SER A 8 -9.86 9.30 -1.98
N MET A 9 -10.53 8.16 -1.76
CA MET A 9 -9.96 6.85 -2.11
C MET A 9 -9.74 6.67 -3.61
N GLU A 10 -10.35 7.52 -4.44
CA GLU A 10 -10.12 7.52 -5.89
C GLU A 10 -8.73 8.02 -6.27
N GLU A 11 -8.08 8.81 -5.42
CA GLU A 11 -6.71 9.26 -5.61
C GLU A 11 -5.70 8.18 -5.22
N CYS A 12 -6.13 7.16 -4.47
CA CYS A 12 -5.27 6.11 -3.97
C CYS A 12 -5.40 4.81 -4.75
N ILE A 13 -4.28 4.09 -4.88
CA ILE A 13 -4.25 2.69 -5.30
C ILE A 13 -4.36 1.74 -4.13
N TYR A 14 -3.77 2.15 -3.01
CA TYR A 14 -3.76 1.39 -1.79
C TYR A 14 -4.08 2.34 -0.65
N PHE A 15 -5.02 1.93 0.18
CA PHE A 15 -5.32 2.60 1.44
C PHE A 15 -5.61 1.52 2.46
N THR A 16 -4.95 1.57 3.60
CA THR A 16 -5.26 0.70 4.72
C THR A 16 -5.07 1.42 6.04
N LYS A 17 -5.98 1.17 6.97
CA LYS A 17 -5.89 1.58 8.35
C LYS A 17 -5.92 0.33 9.21
N ARG A 18 -4.91 0.17 10.05
CA ARG A 18 -4.65 -1.01 10.87
C ARG A 18 -4.38 -0.57 12.30
N THR A 19 -4.74 -1.45 13.21
CA THR A 19 -4.24 -1.43 14.58
C THR A 19 -3.39 -2.69 14.71
N ILE A 20 -2.15 -2.53 15.14
CA ILE A 20 -1.18 -3.61 15.39
C ILE A 20 -0.89 -3.49 16.87
N ASP A 21 -1.42 -4.42 17.68
CA ASP A 21 -1.38 -4.34 19.14
C ASP A 21 -1.89 -2.96 19.65
N ASP A 22 -1.06 -2.21 20.36
CA ASP A 22 -1.35 -0.84 20.83
C ASP A 22 -1.02 0.25 19.80
N GLY A 23 -0.37 -0.13 18.69
CA GLY A 23 0.01 0.77 17.60
C GLY A 23 -1.10 0.96 16.57
N ARG A 24 -1.10 2.12 15.91
CA ARG A 24 -2.04 2.45 14.83
C ARG A 24 -1.24 2.76 13.58
N VAL A 25 -1.57 2.14 12.45
CA VAL A 25 -0.86 2.35 11.20
C VAL A 25 -1.85 2.67 10.10
N THR A 26 -1.66 3.81 9.46
CA THR A 26 -2.42 4.24 8.28
C THR A 26 -1.44 4.35 7.13
N ALA A 27 -1.63 3.54 6.09
CA ALA A 27 -0.79 3.57 4.90
C ALA A 27 -1.63 3.85 3.66
N TRP A 28 -1.16 4.76 2.82
CA TRP A 28 -1.79 5.14 1.57
C TRP A 28 -0.77 5.34 0.45
N VAL A 29 -1.16 4.97 -0.75
CA VAL A 29 -0.35 5.07 -1.97
C VAL A 29 -1.17 5.84 -2.98
N PHE A 30 -0.66 6.99 -3.42
CA PHE A 30 -1.29 7.78 -4.47
C PHE A 30 -1.16 7.11 -5.83
N LYS A 31 -2.13 7.35 -6.70
CA LYS A 31 -2.00 7.05 -8.12
C LYS A 31 -0.98 8.01 -8.72
N GLU A 32 -0.12 7.47 -9.57
CA GLU A 32 0.71 8.30 -10.43
C GLU A 32 -0.04 8.70 -11.70
N ASN A 33 0.30 9.88 -12.18
CA ASN A 33 -0.09 10.34 -13.51
C ASN A 33 0.50 9.39 -14.56
N CYS A 34 -0.24 9.21 -15.65
CA CYS A 34 0.24 8.40 -16.76
C CYS A 34 1.58 8.94 -17.29
N SER A 35 2.61 8.09 -17.29
CA SER A 35 3.94 8.43 -17.78
C SER A 35 3.97 8.85 -19.25
N LYS A 36 2.94 8.49 -20.03
CA LYS A 36 2.83 8.79 -21.45
C LYS A 36 2.11 10.10 -21.75
N CYS A 37 0.98 10.38 -21.08
CA CYS A 37 0.15 11.55 -21.39
C CYS A 37 0.13 12.61 -20.29
N GLY A 38 0.46 12.27 -19.03
CA GLY A 38 0.43 13.18 -17.89
C GLY A 38 -0.96 13.73 -17.51
N LYS A 39 -2.02 13.38 -18.26
CA LYS A 39 -3.36 13.99 -18.15
C LYS A 39 -4.28 13.27 -17.16
N ALA A 40 -4.06 11.98 -16.92
CA ALA A 40 -4.91 11.19 -16.04
C ALA A 40 -4.10 10.25 -15.15
N LEU A 41 -4.69 9.94 -14.00
CA LEU A 41 -4.21 8.95 -13.05
C LEU A 41 -4.35 7.55 -13.65
N MET A 42 -3.29 6.75 -13.53
CA MET A 42 -3.37 5.35 -13.95
C MET A 42 -4.26 4.56 -12.98
N GLY A 43 -5.03 3.62 -13.53
CA GLY A 43 -5.99 2.83 -12.78
C GLY A 43 -6.10 1.42 -13.33
N LYS A 44 -6.83 0.56 -12.62
CA LYS A 44 -7.13 -0.77 -13.15
C LYS A 44 -8.08 -0.66 -14.34
N PRO A 45 -7.99 -1.55 -15.34
CA PRO A 45 -8.88 -1.54 -16.49
C PRO A 45 -10.34 -1.68 -16.06
N ILE A 46 -11.20 -0.93 -16.74
CA ILE A 46 -12.65 -0.95 -16.54
C ILE A 46 -13.25 -1.82 -17.64
N GLU A 47 -13.79 -2.98 -17.26
CA GLU A 47 -14.51 -3.87 -18.18
C GLU A 47 -16.00 -3.77 -17.87
N LYS A 48 -16.81 -3.37 -18.87
CA LYS A 48 -18.28 -3.26 -18.75
C LYS A 48 -18.74 -2.39 -17.57
N GLY A 49 -18.07 -1.26 -17.36
CA GLY A 49 -18.34 -0.33 -16.26
C GLY A 49 -17.89 -0.82 -14.87
N LYS A 50 -17.21 -1.99 -14.79
CA LYS A 50 -16.68 -2.52 -13.53
C LYS A 50 -15.16 -2.53 -13.57
N VAL A 51 -14.55 -2.03 -12.50
CA VAL A 51 -13.10 -2.12 -12.32
C VAL A 51 -12.69 -3.57 -12.19
N LYS A 52 -11.77 -4.04 -13.04
CA LYS A 52 -11.20 -5.38 -12.95
C LYS A 52 -10.28 -5.49 -11.74
N ILE A 53 -10.86 -5.82 -10.58
CA ILE A 53 -10.17 -5.84 -9.28
C ILE A 53 -8.88 -6.69 -9.31
N ARG A 54 -8.88 -7.78 -10.09
CA ARG A 54 -7.76 -8.73 -10.25
C ARG A 54 -6.95 -8.50 -11.54
N ALA A 55 -6.95 -7.28 -12.09
CA ALA A 55 -6.09 -6.95 -13.21
C ALA A 55 -4.60 -7.12 -12.85
N LYS A 56 -3.82 -7.62 -13.81
CA LYS A 56 -2.36 -7.72 -13.72
C LYS A 56 -1.65 -6.51 -14.31
N GLU A 57 -2.42 -5.52 -14.75
CA GLU A 57 -1.96 -4.33 -15.46
C GLU A 57 -2.78 -3.11 -15.04
N TYR A 58 -2.16 -1.95 -15.09
CA TYR A 58 -2.78 -0.64 -14.94
C TYR A 58 -2.90 0.00 -16.33
N VAL A 59 -4.04 0.61 -16.61
CA VAL A 59 -4.37 1.24 -17.88
C VAL A 59 -4.67 2.72 -17.64
N CYS A 60 -4.12 3.58 -18.48
CA CYS A 60 -4.49 4.99 -18.52
C CYS A 60 -5.84 5.15 -19.23
N PRO A 61 -6.84 5.78 -18.61
CA PRO A 61 -8.16 5.97 -19.21
C PRO A 61 -8.15 6.92 -20.42
N GLU A 62 -7.20 7.87 -20.48
CA GLU A 62 -7.13 8.89 -21.53
C GLU A 62 -6.41 8.40 -22.81
N CYS A 63 -5.28 7.71 -22.67
CA CYS A 63 -4.44 7.32 -23.80
C CYS A 63 -4.34 5.81 -24.03
N GLY A 64 -4.97 4.99 -23.17
CA GLY A 64 -4.95 3.54 -23.27
C GLY A 64 -3.60 2.89 -22.95
N TYR A 65 -2.63 3.66 -22.43
CA TYR A 65 -1.31 3.13 -22.07
C TYR A 65 -1.40 2.11 -20.93
N THR A 66 -0.80 0.94 -21.12
CA THR A 66 -0.83 -0.18 -20.19
C THR A 66 0.54 -0.42 -19.56
N VAL A 67 0.60 -0.59 -18.24
CA VAL A 67 1.82 -0.94 -17.49
C VAL A 67 1.54 -2.17 -16.65
N GLY A 68 2.52 -3.08 -16.55
CA GLY A 68 2.43 -4.24 -15.68
C GLY A 68 2.22 -3.83 -14.22
N LYS A 69 1.46 -4.62 -13.46
CA LYS A 69 1.19 -4.33 -12.05
C LYS A 69 2.47 -4.20 -11.23
N GLU A 70 3.44 -5.09 -11.45
CA GLU A 70 4.69 -5.09 -10.70
C GLU A 70 5.51 -3.85 -11.04
N GLU A 71 5.72 -3.57 -12.33
CA GLU A 71 6.45 -2.39 -12.80
C GLU A 71 5.82 -1.08 -12.31
N TYR A 72 4.49 -0.99 -12.36
CA TYR A 72 3.77 0.19 -11.88
C TYR A 72 3.82 0.31 -10.35
N GLU A 73 3.62 -0.78 -9.60
CA GLU A 73 3.68 -0.72 -8.13
C GLU A 73 5.10 -0.44 -7.60
N GLU A 74 6.16 -0.76 -8.35
CA GLU A 74 7.54 -0.44 -8.01
C GLU A 74 7.90 1.05 -8.16
N THR A 75 7.19 1.82 -9.01
CA THR A 75 7.39 3.28 -9.11
C THR A 75 6.64 4.05 -8.01
N LEU A 76 5.67 3.41 -7.36
CA LEU A 76 4.85 4.05 -6.34
C LEU A 76 5.55 4.17 -4.99
N THR A 77 5.25 5.26 -4.31
CA THR A 77 5.65 5.51 -2.92
C THR A 77 4.46 5.35 -1.98
N ALA A 78 4.64 4.52 -0.94
CA ALA A 78 3.70 4.37 0.15
C ALA A 78 3.99 5.39 1.26
N ASN A 79 2.98 6.20 1.56
CA ASN A 79 2.96 7.12 2.69
C ASN A 79 2.38 6.39 3.88
N ILE A 80 3.07 6.42 5.01
CA ILE A 80 2.69 5.68 6.20
C ILE A 80 2.72 6.64 7.38
N SER A 81 1.56 6.89 7.98
CA SER A 81 1.46 7.50 9.31
C SER A 81 1.24 6.39 10.33
N TYR A 82 2.10 6.31 11.33
CA TYR A 82 2.08 5.22 12.29
C TYR A 82 2.34 5.68 13.72
N THR A 83 1.68 5.02 14.66
CA THR A 83 2.00 4.99 16.08
C THR A 83 2.66 3.64 16.33
N CYS A 84 3.95 3.66 16.70
CA CYS A 84 4.73 2.45 16.95
C CYS A 84 4.13 1.66 18.13
N PRO A 85 3.82 0.36 17.99
CA PRO A 85 3.31 -0.45 19.10
C PRO A 85 4.33 -0.67 20.23
N HIS A 86 5.62 -0.57 19.94
CA HIS A 86 6.69 -0.88 20.89
C HIS A 86 7.13 0.32 21.73
N CYS A 87 7.15 1.52 21.13
CA CYS A 87 7.65 2.73 21.78
C CYS A 87 6.64 3.89 21.82
N SER A 88 5.40 3.65 21.38
CA SER A 88 4.28 4.61 21.31
C SER A 88 4.60 5.90 20.55
N PHE A 89 5.62 5.88 19.69
CA PHE A 89 6.04 7.03 18.90
C PHE A 89 5.13 7.21 17.69
N GLU A 90 4.65 8.43 17.49
CA GLU A 90 3.92 8.84 16.31
C GLU A 90 4.88 9.40 15.27
N GLY A 91 4.94 8.77 14.10
CA GLY A 91 5.82 9.13 13.02
C GLY A 91 5.14 9.02 11.66
N GLU A 92 5.77 9.63 10.67
CA GLU A 92 5.33 9.60 9.28
C GLU A 92 6.53 9.22 8.40
N ILE A 93 6.41 8.13 7.65
CA ILE A 93 7.49 7.63 6.80
C ILE A 93 6.98 7.36 5.39
N GLN A 94 7.86 7.61 4.41
CA GLN A 94 7.65 7.24 3.02
C GLN A 94 8.58 6.09 2.65
N VAL A 95 8.01 5.00 2.14
CA VAL A 95 8.76 3.85 1.67
C VAL A 95 8.28 3.44 0.28
N PRO A 96 9.13 2.85 -0.56
CA PRO A 96 8.69 2.27 -1.83
C PRO A 96 7.56 1.26 -1.60
N PHE A 97 6.54 1.22 -2.46
CA PHE A 97 5.39 0.33 -2.33
C PHE A 97 5.72 -1.11 -2.74
N LYS A 98 6.69 -1.73 -2.07
CA LYS A 98 7.12 -3.10 -2.32
C LYS A 98 6.61 -4.02 -1.22
N ARG A 99 5.65 -4.89 -1.58
CA ARG A 99 5.15 -5.91 -0.67
C ARG A 99 6.13 -7.07 -0.59
N LYS A 100 6.45 -7.48 0.64
CA LYS A 100 7.28 -8.65 0.92
C LYS A 100 6.38 -9.77 1.43
N LYS A 101 6.73 -11.00 1.07
CA LYS A 101 6.08 -12.20 1.59
C LYS A 101 6.64 -12.49 2.97
N ILE A 102 5.85 -12.26 4.01
CA ILE A 102 6.19 -12.60 5.39
C ILE A 102 5.48 -13.90 5.78
N GLN A 103 6.16 -14.72 6.57
CA GLN A 103 5.58 -15.92 7.15
C GLN A 103 5.03 -15.57 8.53
N LEU A 104 3.71 -15.54 8.66
CA LEU A 104 3.06 -15.45 9.96
C LEU A 104 2.78 -16.86 10.45
N VAL A 105 3.22 -17.15 11.66
CA VAL A 105 2.88 -18.38 12.36
C VAL A 105 1.77 -18.03 13.33
N ASN A 106 0.58 -18.63 13.14
CA ASN A 106 -0.46 -18.52 14.16
C ASN A 106 -0.08 -19.46 15.31
N GLU A 107 0.25 -18.89 16.47
CA GLU A 107 0.65 -19.64 17.66
C GLU A 107 -0.42 -20.65 18.10
N GLU A 108 -1.71 -20.31 17.94
CA GLU A 108 -2.83 -21.18 18.33
C GLU A 108 -3.05 -22.40 17.41
N THR A 109 -2.63 -22.34 16.14
CA THR A 109 -2.91 -23.42 15.16
C THR A 109 -1.66 -24.04 14.57
N GLY A 110 -0.47 -23.51 14.87
CA GLY A 110 0.81 -23.90 14.27
C GLY A 110 0.88 -23.69 12.74
N LYS A 111 -0.15 -23.08 12.14
CA LYS A 111 -0.26 -22.91 10.70
C LYS A 111 0.64 -21.75 10.25
N LYS A 112 1.62 -22.08 9.41
CA LYS A 112 2.44 -21.11 8.70
C LYS A 112 1.64 -20.55 7.53
N LYS A 113 1.41 -19.24 7.52
CA LYS A 113 0.73 -18.55 6.43
C LYS A 113 1.67 -17.52 5.82
N VAL A 114 1.93 -17.67 4.53
CA VAL A 114 2.68 -16.68 3.75
C VAL A 114 1.71 -15.57 3.35
N VAL A 115 1.98 -14.35 3.79
CA VAL A 115 1.16 -13.18 3.42
C VAL A 115 2.02 -12.04 2.90
N ASP A 116 1.45 -11.28 1.97
CA ASP A 116 2.07 -10.07 1.48
C ASP A 116 1.85 -8.94 2.50
N ALA A 117 2.95 -8.37 3.01
CA ALA A 117 2.95 -7.24 3.91
C ALA A 117 3.87 -6.12 3.40
N LEU A 118 3.51 -4.89 3.70
CA LEU A 118 4.40 -3.74 3.53
C LEU A 118 5.17 -3.56 4.84
N ARG A 119 6.46 -3.86 4.82
CA ARG A 119 7.36 -3.74 5.97
C ARG A 119 8.05 -2.38 5.94
N PHE A 120 8.02 -1.68 7.07
CA PHE A 120 8.79 -0.45 7.28
C PHE A 120 9.40 -0.46 8.69
N GLN A 121 10.44 0.34 8.93
CA GLN A 121 11.08 0.43 10.23
C GLN A 121 10.64 1.68 10.97
N CYS A 122 10.42 1.56 12.28
CA CYS A 122 10.18 2.72 13.12
C CYS A 122 11.44 3.59 13.22
N GLU A 123 11.30 4.89 12.97
CA GLU A 123 12.42 5.84 13.02
C GLU A 123 13.02 6.01 14.42
N LYS A 124 12.26 5.71 15.48
CA LYS A 124 12.70 5.88 16.87
C LYS A 124 13.34 4.64 17.47
N CYS A 125 12.70 3.47 17.32
CA CYS A 125 13.16 2.22 17.94
C CYS A 125 13.84 1.27 16.96
N GLY A 126 13.73 1.50 15.65
CA GLY A 126 14.29 0.63 14.61
C GLY A 126 13.55 -0.69 14.40
N GLU A 127 12.45 -0.96 15.13
CA GLU A 127 11.70 -2.20 14.95
C GLU A 127 10.93 -2.24 13.63
N ASP A 128 10.86 -3.44 13.05
CA ASP A 128 10.13 -3.73 11.82
C ASP A 128 8.62 -3.78 12.10
N ILE A 129 7.85 -2.95 11.41
CA ILE A 129 6.38 -2.94 11.46
C ILE A 129 5.83 -3.48 10.14
N ASP A 130 5.05 -4.55 10.24
CA ASP A 130 4.47 -5.25 9.08
C ASP A 130 3.00 -4.88 8.86
N ILE A 131 2.70 -4.16 7.78
CA ILE A 131 1.34 -3.82 7.38
C ILE A 131 0.77 -4.94 6.50
N THR A 132 -0.01 -5.83 7.12
CA THR A 132 -0.68 -6.91 6.41
C THR A 132 -2.02 -6.48 5.81
N LYS A 133 -2.41 -7.15 4.72
CA LYS A 133 -3.78 -7.05 4.18
C LYS A 133 -4.77 -7.67 5.18
N LYS A 134 -5.96 -7.08 5.35
CA LYS A 134 -7.05 -7.61 6.20
C LYS A 134 -7.24 -9.09 5.88
N MET A 135 -6.88 -9.96 6.81
CA MET A 135 -7.29 -11.34 6.74
C MET A 135 -8.75 -11.37 7.19
N LYS A 136 -9.61 -11.94 6.34
CA LYS A 136 -10.94 -12.39 6.77
C LYS A 136 -10.78 -13.73 7.46
#